data_AF-A0A2A3LB37-F1
#
_entry.id   AF-A0A2A3LB37-F1
#
_cell.length_a   1.000
_cell.length_b   1.000
_cell.length_c   1.000
_cell.angle_alpha   90.00
_cell.angle_beta   90.00
_cell.angle_gamma   90.00
#
_symmetry.space_group_name_H-M   'P 1'
#
loop_
_entity.id
_entity.type
_entity.pdbx_description
1 polymer ?
#
loop_
_entity_poly.entity_id
_entity_poly.type
_entity_poly.pdbx_seq_one_letter_code
_entity_poly.pdbx_strand_id
1 'polypeptide(L)' 'MYPTTAYLELDEDQFIRRTIDAGRYGKPKVTSASAIIRYAVQHLAKTMTPEQVVAAIREGAPETTNQGRIRL' A
#
# COMPACT_ATOMS: atom_id res chain seq x y z
N MET A 1 -1.27 8.13 -17.71
CA MET A 1 -1.35 7.77 -16.28
C MET A 1 -2.61 8.41 -15.74
N TYR A 2 -3.53 7.62 -15.19
CA TYR A 2 -4.73 8.18 -14.55
C TYR A 2 -4.39 8.54 -13.10
N PRO A 3 -4.78 9.72 -12.61
CA PRO A 3 -4.58 10.06 -11.21
C PRO A 3 -5.42 9.13 -10.33
N THR A 4 -4.80 8.63 -9.26
CA THR A 4 -5.48 7.83 -8.24
C THR A 4 -5.19 8.45 -6.89
N THR A 5 -6.24 8.77 -6.15
CA THR A 5 -6.14 9.18 -4.75
C THR A 5 -6.33 7.94 -3.89
N ALA A 6 -5.35 7.67 -3.03
CA ALA A 6 -5.44 6.64 -2.01
C ALA A 6 -5.45 7.30 -0.64
N TYR A 7 -6.32 6.83 0.25
CA TYR A 7 -6.30 7.19 1.66
C TYR A 7 -5.54 6.10 2.39
N LEU A 8 -4.71 6.52 3.35
CA LEU A 8 -3.87 5.64 4.14
C LEU A 8 -4.20 5.88 5.60
N GLU A 9 -4.19 4.80 6.37
CA GLU A 9 -4.31 4.89 7.82
C GLU A 9 -3.00 5.44 8.43
N LEU A 10 -3.08 5.87 9.70
CA LEU A 10 -1.97 6.56 10.37
C LEU A 10 -0.67 5.75 10.34
N ASP A 11 -0.75 4.44 10.58
CA ASP A 11 0.42 3.56 10.63
C ASP A 11 1.06 3.38 9.25
N GLU A 12 0.24 3.33 8.20
CA GLU A 12 0.69 3.25 6.81
C GLU A 12 1.38 4.55 6.37
N ASP A 13 0.81 5.72 6.72
CA ASP A 13 1.43 7.02 6.46
C ASP A 13 2.78 7.15 7.19
N GLN A 14 2.83 6.73 8.46
CA GLN A 14 4.09 6.72 9.22
C GLN A 14 5.14 5.82 8.57
N PHE A 15 4.75 4.63 8.10
CA PHE A 15 5.66 3.73 7.39
C PHE A 15 6.21 4.38 6.11
N ILE A 16 5.36 5.04 5.32
CA ILE A 16 5.80 5.78 4.13
C ILE A 16 6.80 6.88 4.49
N ARG A 17 6.53 7.67 5.53
CA ARG A 17 7.44 8.74 5.98
C ARG A 17 8.81 8.19 6.38
N ARG A 18 8.83 7.14 7.21
CA ARG A 18 10.08 6.49 7.64
C ARG A 18 10.86 5.92 6.45
N THR A 19 10.16 5.38 5.45
CA THR A 19 10.77 4.88 4.22
C THR A 19 11.41 6.02 3.41
N ILE A 20 10.74 7.17 3.31
CA ILE A 20 11.31 8.37 2.66
C ILE A 20 12.55 8.85 3.41
N ASP A 21 12.50 8.91 4.74
CA ASP A 21 13.62 9.36 5.55
C ASP A 21 14.84 8.45 5.38
N ALA A 22 14.63 7.13 5.39
CA ALA A 22 15.69 6.15 5.14
C ALA A 22 16.28 6.26 3.72
N GLY A 23 15.44 6.51 2.71
CA GLY A 23 15.84 6.61 1.31
C GLY A 23 16.31 8.00 0.85
N ARG A 24 16.36 8.99 1.76
CA ARG A 24 16.65 10.40 1.42
C ARG A 24 18.09 10.63 0.96
N TYR A 25 19.04 9.94 1.58
CA TYR A 25 20.47 10.17 1.37
C TYR A 25 21.10 9.19 0.36
N GLY A 26 20.42 8.09 0.03
CA GLY A 26 20.84 7.12 -0.99
C GLY A 26 20.55 7.56 -2.43
N LYS A 27 21.22 6.92 -3.40
CA LYS A 27 20.90 7.05 -4.84
C LYS A 27 20.41 5.70 -5.37
N PRO A 28 19.28 5.65 -6.11
CA PRO A 28 18.36 6.76 -6.39
C PRO A 28 17.65 7.24 -5.11
N LYS A 29 17.35 8.54 -5.03
CA LYS A 29 16.64 9.11 -3.88
C LYS A 29 15.19 8.62 -3.86
N VAL A 30 14.71 8.20 -2.70
CA VAL A 30 13.31 7.82 -2.49
C VAL A 30 12.61 8.93 -1.71
N THR A 31 11.92 9.82 -2.43
CA THR A 31 11.31 11.03 -1.83
C THR A 31 9.82 11.16 -2.12
N SER A 32 9.17 10.11 -2.62
CA SER A 32 7.78 10.17 -3.06
C SER A 32 6.99 8.98 -2.54
N ALA A 33 5.89 9.26 -1.84
CA ALA A 33 4.91 8.25 -1.44
C ALA A 33 4.41 7.44 -2.64
N SER A 34 4.17 8.10 -3.79
CA SER A 34 3.75 7.42 -5.01
C SER A 34 4.79 6.44 -5.54
N ALA A 35 6.09 6.70 -5.34
CA ALA A 35 7.13 5.74 -5.73
C ALA A 35 7.09 4.48 -4.87
N ILE A 36 6.86 4.65 -3.56
CA ILE A 36 6.74 3.56 -2.60
C ILE A 36 5.47 2.74 -2.87
N ILE A 37 4.32 3.39 -3.07
CA ILE A 37 3.05 2.72 -3.40
C ILE A 37 3.17 1.94 -4.72
N ARG A 38 3.78 2.53 -5.76
CA ARG A 38 4.02 1.80 -7.02
C ARG A 38 4.91 0.58 -6.82
N TYR A 39 5.97 0.70 -6.02
CA TYR A 39 6.81 -0.45 -5.69
C TYR A 39 6.01 -1.54 -4.97
N ALA A 40 5.18 -1.17 -3.98
CA ALA A 40 4.34 -2.13 -3.26
C ALA A 40 3.38 -2.87 -4.20
N VAL A 41 2.69 -2.15 -5.10
CA VAL A 41 1.79 -2.75 -6.11
C VAL A 41 2.57 -3.68 -7.04
N GLN A 42 3.74 -3.26 -7.52
CA GLN A 42 4.59 -4.12 -8.37
C GLN A 42 5.11 -5.34 -7.63
N HIS A 43 5.39 -5.23 -6.33
CA HIS A 43 5.81 -6.35 -5.51
C HIS A 43 4.67 -7.37 -5.37
N LEU A 44 3.46 -6.91 -5.01
CA LEU A 44 2.26 -7.75 -4.94
C LEU A 44 2.00 -8.47 -6.27
N ALA A 45 2.08 -7.76 -7.40
CA ALA A 45 1.86 -8.34 -8.72
C ALA A 45 2.90 -9.41 -9.12
N LYS A 46 4.09 -9.42 -8.51
CA LYS A 46 5.11 -10.45 -8.72
C LYS A 46 4.91 -11.67 -7.83
N THR A 47 4.31 -11.50 -6.66
CA THR A 47 4.23 -12.54 -5.62
C THR A 47 2.86 -13.19 -5.51
N MET A 48 1.80 -12.53 -5.98
CA MET A 48 0.41 -12.96 -5.81
C MET A 48 -0.40 -12.73 -7.09
N THR A 49 -1.33 -13.64 -7.37
CA THR A 49 -2.38 -13.36 -8.35
C THR A 49 -3.39 -12.35 -7.79
N PRO A 50 -4.15 -11.64 -8.63
CA PRO A 50 -5.19 -10.74 -8.16
C PRO A 50 -6.19 -11.41 -7.22
N GLU A 51 -6.56 -12.67 -7.47
CA GLU A 51 -7.48 -13.44 -6.64
C GLU A 51 -6.90 -13.72 -5.25
N GLN A 52 -5.60 -14.04 -5.18
CA GLN A 52 -4.90 -14.22 -3.91
C GLN A 52 -4.82 -12.93 -3.12
N VAL A 53 -4.60 -11.78 -3.78
CA VAL A 53 -4.62 -10.46 -3.12
C VAL A 53 -6.01 -10.19 -2.54
N VAL A 54 -7.08 -10.45 -3.31
CA VAL A 54 -8.46 -10.30 -2.82
C VAL A 54 -8.72 -11.21 -1.63
N ALA A 55 -8.26 -12.45 -1.65
CA ALA A 55 -8.41 -13.39 -0.54
C ALA A 55 -7.69 -12.90 0.72
N ALA A 56 -6.44 -12.44 0.61
CA ALA A 56 -5.67 -11.92 1.74
C ALA A 56 -6.29 -10.66 2.36
N ILE A 57 -6.80 -9.75 1.53
CA ILE A 57 -7.54 -8.55 2.00
C ILE A 57 -8.78 -8.96 2.79
N ARG A 58 -9.51 -9.98 2.33
CA ARG A 58 -10.72 -10.49 3.00
C ARG A 58 -10.40 -11.18 4.31
N GLU A 59 -9.29 -11.92 4.37
CA GLU A 59 -8.84 -12.62 5.59
C GLU A 59 -8.39 -11.63 6.67
N GLY A 60 -7.73 -10.54 6.29
CA GLY A 60 -7.29 -9.50 7.22
C GLY A 60 -8.37 -8.48 7.59
N ALA A 61 -9.55 -8.53 6.96
CA ALA A 61 -10.63 -7.60 7.26
C ALA A 61 -11.20 -7.89 8.66
N PRO A 62 -11.37 -6.87 9.52
CA PRO A 62 -12.01 -7.08 10.82
C PRO A 62 -13.44 -7.62 10.62
N GLU A 63 -13.87 -8.54 11.48
CA GLU A 63 -15.23 -9.10 11.49
C GLU A 63 -16.26 -7.99 11.78
N THR A 64 -16.65 -7.25 10.75
CA THR A 64 -17.65 -6.20 10.83
C THR A 64 -18.85 -6.58 9.98
N THR A 65 -20.00 -6.61 10.63
CA THR A 65 -21.29 -7.10 10.14
C THR A 65 -21.96 -6.18 9.11
N ASN A 66 -21.24 -5.43 8.28
CA ASN A 66 -21.90 -4.59 7.27
C ASN A 66 -21.20 -4.53 5.90
N GLN A 67 -22.06 -4.74 4.90
CA GLN A 67 -21.80 -4.99 3.49
C GLN A 67 -21.10 -3.82 2.77
N GLY A 68 -20.07 -4.15 1.98
CA GLY A 68 -19.77 -3.43 0.73
C GLY A 68 -18.42 -2.72 0.64
N ARG A 69 -17.80 -2.31 1.76
CA ARG A 69 -16.48 -1.64 1.72
C ARG A 69 -15.60 -2.05 2.89
N ILE A 70 -14.58 -2.85 2.59
CA ILE A 70 -13.49 -3.12 3.52
C ILE A 70 -12.72 -1.80 3.70
N ARG A 71 -12.66 -1.31 4.94
CA ARG A 71 -11.72 -0.28 5.36
C ARG A 71 -10.60 -1.03 6.08
N LEU A 72 -9.53 -1.31 5.34
CA LEU A 72 -8.25 -1.77 5.91
C LEU A 72 -7.48 -0.53 6.37
#